data_AF-A0A8B3E3E8-F1
#
_entry.id   AF-A0A8B3E3E8-F1
#
_cell.length_a   1.000
_cell.length_b   1.000
_cell.length_c   1.000
_cell.angle_alpha   90.00
_cell.angle_beta   90.00
_cell.angle_gamma   90.00
#
_symmetry.space_group_name_H-M   'P 1'
#
loop_
_entity.id
_entity.type
_entity.pdbx_description
1 polymer ?
#
loop_
_entity_poly.entity_id
_entity_poly.type
_entity_poly.pdbx_seq_one_letter_code
_entity_poly.pdbx_strand_id
1 'polypeptide(L)'
;MAKPFVAMNIEYKDSVYSIVPREGDMYLFLNDGVANKKYRYELFPILLEQTLGIDSITFCSLKEMDCMVTPQPYIDSIYKGKVENLISLLFNEKGVLSVGLSYPEEKYLIYLLFHHGVYLNTDCETGVLYILNK
;
A
#
# COMPACT_ATOMS: atom_id res chain seq x y z
N MET A 1 8.02 -2.59 -16.41
CA MET A 1 6.87 -2.98 -15.56
C MET A 1 6.91 -2.10 -14.32
N ALA A 2 5.82 -1.39 -14.01
CA ALA A 2 5.70 -0.65 -12.77
C ALA A 2 5.88 -1.60 -11.57
N LYS A 3 6.54 -1.14 -10.51
CA LYS A 3 6.70 -1.91 -9.27
C LYS A 3 5.37 -1.87 -8.48
N PRO A 4 5.00 -2.98 -7.80
CA PRO A 4 3.81 -3.03 -6.96
C PRO A 4 3.84 -1.97 -5.87
N PHE A 5 2.67 -1.70 -5.31
CA PHE A 5 2.60 -1.00 -4.05
C PHE A 5 2.92 -1.93 -2.88
N VAL A 6 3.40 -1.32 -1.81
CA VAL A 6 3.53 -1.96 -0.50
C VAL A 6 2.80 -1.14 0.54
N ALA A 7 2.50 -1.73 1.69
CA ALA A 7 1.98 -1.00 2.84
C ALA A 7 2.80 -1.31 4.09
N MET A 8 2.99 -0.30 4.95
CA MET A 8 3.66 -0.45 6.23
C MET A 8 3.29 0.67 7.20
N ASN A 9 3.68 0.49 8.46
CA ASN A 9 3.61 1.54 9.47
C ASN A 9 4.98 2.19 9.70
N ILE A 10 4.98 3.49 9.93
CA ILE A 10 6.14 4.28 10.31
C ILE A 10 5.85 5.03 11.61
N GLU A 11 6.90 5.32 12.37
CA GLU A 11 6.82 6.10 13.60
C GLU A 11 7.60 7.41 13.46
N TYR A 12 6.97 8.52 13.82
CA TYR A 12 7.58 9.85 13.84
C TYR A 12 7.00 10.68 14.97
N LYS A 13 7.87 11.25 15.84
CA LYS A 13 7.50 12.12 16.97
C LYS A 13 6.31 11.57 17.77
N ASP A 14 6.44 10.33 18.24
CA ASP A 14 5.47 9.62 19.09
C ASP A 14 4.13 9.28 18.42
N SER A 15 4.04 9.38 17.08
CA SER A 15 2.85 9.02 16.31
C SER A 15 3.17 7.94 15.28
N VAL A 16 2.24 7.01 15.09
CA VAL A 16 2.31 5.99 14.04
C VAL A 16 1.47 6.44 12.85
N TYR A 17 2.05 6.34 11.65
CA TYR A 17 1.39 6.63 10.39
C TYR A 17 1.46 5.40 9.49
N SER A 18 0.38 5.15 8.75
CA SER A 18 0.39 4.13 7.70
C SER A 18 0.74 4.78 6.36
N ILE A 19 1.58 4.10 5.57
CA ILE A 19 2.01 4.58 4.26
C ILE A 19 1.83 3.52 3.18
N VAL A 20 1.61 3.98 1.94
CA VAL A 20 1.56 3.16 0.73
C VAL A 20 2.51 3.74 -0.33
N PRO A 21 3.79 3.36 -0.31
CA PRO A 21 4.74 3.69 -1.37
C PRO A 21 4.79 2.62 -2.46
N ARG A 22 5.54 2.87 -3.54
CA ARG A 22 5.92 1.80 -4.47
C ARG A 22 7.05 0.97 -3.86
N GLU A 23 7.09 -0.32 -4.17
CA GLU A 23 8.20 -1.22 -3.83
C GLU A 23 9.55 -0.64 -4.33
N GLY A 24 9.52 0.05 -5.47
CA GLY A 24 10.68 0.71 -6.04
C GLY A 24 11.22 1.90 -5.22
N ASP A 25 10.40 2.52 -4.37
CA ASP A 25 10.75 3.73 -3.61
C ASP A 25 11.25 3.40 -2.20
N MET A 26 11.26 2.12 -1.81
CA MET A 26 11.57 1.70 -0.45
C MET A 26 13.01 1.99 -0.03
N TYR A 27 13.94 2.12 -0.98
CA TYR A 27 15.33 2.50 -0.71
C TYR A 27 15.48 3.90 -0.09
N LEU A 28 14.44 4.74 -0.20
CA LEU A 28 14.46 6.09 0.35
C LEU A 28 14.37 6.11 1.88
N PHE A 29 13.85 5.05 2.50
CA PHE A 29 13.55 5.05 3.93
C PHE A 29 13.81 3.71 4.62
N LEU A 30 14.15 2.64 3.91
CA LEU A 30 14.59 1.39 4.53
C LEU A 30 16.08 1.42 4.85
N ASN A 31 16.41 1.01 6.08
CA ASN A 31 17.80 0.71 6.47
C ASN A 31 18.30 -0.58 5.79
N ASP A 32 19.61 -0.72 5.65
CA ASP A 32 20.29 -1.82 4.94
C ASP A 32 19.80 -3.24 5.32
N GLY A 33 19.37 -3.46 6.56
CA GLY A 33 18.88 -4.76 7.03
C GLY A 33 17.60 -5.25 6.33
N VAL A 34 16.69 -4.34 5.96
CA VAL A 34 15.44 -4.65 5.25
C VAL A 34 15.62 -4.45 3.74
N ALA A 35 16.41 -3.45 3.33
CA ALA A 35 16.72 -3.18 1.92
C ALA A 35 17.45 -4.34 1.22
N ASN A 36 18.21 -5.15 1.96
CA ASN A 36 18.91 -6.33 1.42
C ASN A 36 18.01 -7.55 1.18
N LYS A 37 16.72 -7.50 1.54
CA LYS A 37 15.77 -8.59 1.26
C LYS A 37 15.38 -8.60 -0.21
N LYS A 38 15.87 -9.61 -0.93
CA LYS A 38 15.72 -9.73 -2.39
C LYS A 38 14.34 -10.21 -2.84
N TYR A 39 13.60 -10.89 -1.96
CA TYR A 39 12.34 -11.55 -2.32
C TYR A 39 11.15 -11.01 -1.52
N ARG A 40 10.03 -10.79 -2.23
CA ARG A 40 8.77 -10.28 -1.66
C ARG A 40 8.20 -11.13 -0.53
N TYR A 41 8.33 -12.45 -0.62
CA TYR A 41 7.83 -13.37 0.42
C TYR A 41 8.61 -13.22 1.75
N GLU A 42 9.83 -12.67 1.72
CA GLU A 42 10.58 -12.32 2.93
C GLU A 42 10.28 -10.89 3.38
N LEU A 43 10.14 -9.98 2.42
CA LEU A 43 9.98 -8.56 2.68
C LEU A 43 8.59 -8.19 3.19
N PHE A 44 7.52 -8.68 2.56
CA PHE A 44 6.16 -8.23 2.85
C PHE A 44 5.69 -8.57 4.27
N PRO A 45 5.96 -9.76 4.83
CA PRO A 45 5.66 -10.02 6.24
C PRO A 45 6.35 -9.03 7.19
N ILE A 46 7.60 -8.67 6.91
CA ILE A 46 8.35 -7.69 7.72
C ILE A 46 7.67 -6.32 7.67
N LEU A 47 7.21 -5.88 6.49
CA LEU A 47 6.52 -4.60 6.33
C LEU A 47 5.18 -4.55 7.08
N LEU A 48 4.50 -5.69 7.20
CA LEU A 48 3.22 -5.80 7.92
C LEU A 48 3.39 -5.80 9.44
N GLU A 49 4.48 -6.39 9.93
CA GLU A 49 4.71 -6.57 11.37
C GLU A 49 5.52 -5.43 12.00
N GLN A 50 6.43 -4.82 11.26
CA GLN A 50 7.34 -3.81 11.79
C GLN A 50 6.81 -2.40 11.58
N THR A 51 6.94 -1.59 12.63
CA THR A 51 6.83 -0.13 12.54
C THR A 51 8.23 0.46 12.47
N LEU A 52 8.53 1.22 11.42
CA LEU A 52 9.86 1.82 11.25
C LEU A 52 9.90 3.24 11.80
N GLY A 53 10.75 3.48 12.80
CA GLY A 53 11.07 4.84 13.23
C GLY A 53 11.83 5.60 12.14
N ILE A 54 11.36 6.78 11.76
CA ILE A 54 11.97 7.60 10.71
C ILE A 54 12.32 9.00 11.19
N ASP A 55 13.35 9.58 10.58
CA ASP A 55 13.74 10.96 10.82
C ASP A 55 12.80 11.97 10.12
N SER A 56 12.96 13.25 10.45
CA SER A 56 12.13 14.32 9.91
C SER A 56 12.25 14.55 8.41
N ILE A 57 13.45 14.35 7.82
CA ILE A 57 13.69 14.53 6.39
C ILE A 57 12.94 13.46 5.61
N THR A 58 13.07 12.21 6.07
CA THR A 58 12.35 11.06 5.52
C THR A 58 10.84 11.23 5.65
N PHE A 59 10.35 11.67 6.81
CA PHE A 59 8.92 11.94 7.02
C PHE A 59 8.37 13.03 6.09
N CYS A 60 9.11 14.13 5.91
CA CYS A 60 8.72 15.18 4.96
C CYS A 60 8.65 14.66 3.53
N SER A 61 9.65 13.88 3.11
CA SER A 61 9.69 13.28 1.76
C SER A 61 8.47 12.37 1.51
N LEU A 62 8.11 11.53 2.49
CA LEU A 62 6.93 10.66 2.39
C LEU A 62 5.61 11.44 2.31
N LYS A 63 5.53 12.62 2.93
CA LYS A 63 4.38 13.52 2.78
C LYS A 63 4.34 14.16 1.40
N GLU A 64 5.48 14.62 0.88
CA GLU A 64 5.58 15.22 -0.45
C GLU A 64 5.25 14.22 -1.56
N MET A 65 5.62 12.95 -1.37
CA MET A 65 5.25 11.84 -2.26
C MET A 65 3.78 11.40 -2.14
N ASP A 66 3.02 12.02 -1.24
CA ASP A 66 1.64 11.67 -0.89
C ASP A 66 1.48 10.16 -0.61
N CYS A 67 2.38 9.57 0.18
CA CYS A 67 2.31 8.16 0.57
C CYS A 67 1.44 7.93 1.81
N MET A 68 1.04 8.98 2.53
CA MET A 68 0.31 8.88 3.79
C MET A 68 -1.11 8.36 3.55
N VAL A 69 -1.50 7.36 4.35
CA VAL A 69 -2.83 6.73 4.29
C VAL A 69 -3.73 7.35 5.34
N THR A 70 -4.96 7.64 4.95
CA THR A 70 -6.04 8.04 5.87
C THR A 70 -7.28 7.19 5.60
N PRO A 71 -8.03 6.77 6.64
CA PRO A 71 -9.26 6.01 6.46
C PRO A 71 -10.26 6.74 5.55
N GLN A 72 -10.92 5.97 4.68
CA GLN A 72 -11.89 6.51 3.72
C GLN A 72 -13.28 5.91 4.00
N PRO A 73 -14.28 6.73 4.38
CA PRO A 73 -15.60 6.24 4.79
C PRO A 73 -16.30 5.36 3.76
N TYR A 74 -16.16 5.67 2.47
CA TYR A 74 -16.75 4.87 1.40
C TYR A 74 -16.13 3.46 1.35
N ILE A 75 -14.81 3.36 1.41
CA ILE A 75 -14.10 2.07 1.44
C ILE A 75 -14.44 1.29 2.71
N ASP A 76 -14.50 1.95 3.88
CA ASP A 76 -14.89 1.31 5.14
C ASP A 76 -16.32 0.73 5.07
N SER A 77 -17.24 1.45 4.42
CA SER A 77 -18.62 1.00 4.22
C SER A 77 -18.73 -0.28 3.39
N ILE A 78 -17.75 -0.54 2.52
CA ILE A 78 -17.66 -1.76 1.71
C ILE A 78 -16.94 -2.85 2.49
N TYR A 79 -15.78 -2.52 3.06
CA TYR A 79 -14.89 -3.46 3.73
C TYR A 79 -15.63 -4.22 4.85
N LYS A 80 -16.23 -3.51 5.82
CA LYS A 80 -16.92 -4.14 6.97
C LYS A 80 -16.12 -5.28 7.63
N GLY A 81 -14.78 -5.19 7.62
CA GLY A 81 -13.88 -6.22 8.14
C GLY A 81 -13.68 -7.46 7.26
N LYS A 82 -14.20 -7.48 6.02
CA LYS A 82 -14.10 -8.61 5.09
C LYS A 82 -13.47 -8.18 3.77
N VAL A 83 -12.28 -8.70 3.47
CA VAL A 83 -11.53 -8.35 2.26
C VAL A 83 -12.26 -8.76 0.99
N GLU A 84 -13.06 -9.83 1.06
CA GLU A 84 -13.82 -10.37 -0.07
C GLU A 84 -14.87 -9.38 -0.57
N ASN A 85 -15.42 -8.53 0.30
CA ASN A 85 -16.34 -7.48 -0.10
C ASN A 85 -15.65 -6.46 -1.00
N LEU A 86 -14.43 -6.04 -0.65
CA LEU A 86 -13.64 -5.11 -1.46
C LEU A 86 -13.33 -5.73 -2.83
N ILE A 87 -12.85 -6.98 -2.84
CA ILE A 87 -12.48 -7.66 -4.08
C ILE A 87 -13.70 -7.83 -4.99
N SER A 88 -14.83 -8.32 -4.46
CA SER A 88 -16.03 -8.63 -5.26
C SER A 88 -16.78 -7.40 -5.77
N LEU A 89 -16.75 -6.28 -5.04
CA LEU A 89 -17.48 -5.07 -5.44
C LEU A 89 -16.64 -4.09 -6.26
N LEU A 90 -15.33 -4.04 -6.03
CA LEU A 90 -14.46 -3.03 -6.65
C LEU A 90 -13.71 -3.54 -7.88
N PHE A 91 -13.46 -4.85 -7.97
CA PHE A 91 -12.69 -5.46 -9.05
C PHE A 91 -13.55 -6.36 -9.93
N ASN A 92 -13.25 -6.38 -11.23
CA ASN A 92 -13.89 -7.29 -12.16
C ASN A 92 -13.30 -8.71 -12.07
N GLU A 93 -13.83 -9.63 -12.88
CA GLU A 93 -13.37 -11.03 -12.97
C GLU A 93 -11.89 -11.18 -13.33
N LYS A 94 -11.28 -10.17 -13.95
CA LYS A 94 -9.84 -10.15 -14.29
C LYS A 94 -8.98 -9.56 -13.18
N GLY A 95 -9.58 -9.14 -12.07
CA GLY A 95 -8.87 -8.51 -10.95
C GLY A 95 -8.44 -7.07 -11.24
N VAL A 96 -9.10 -6.39 -12.18
CA VAL A 96 -8.85 -4.99 -12.52
C VAL A 96 -9.92 -4.12 -11.84
N LEU A 97 -9.50 -3.01 -11.24
CA LEU A 97 -10.40 -2.04 -10.62
C LEU A 97 -11.40 -1.54 -11.64
N SER A 98 -12.69 -1.74 -11.37
CA SER A 98 -13.79 -1.46 -12.32
C SER A 98 -14.71 -0.34 -11.86
N VAL A 99 -14.38 0.31 -10.75
CA VAL A 99 -15.13 1.45 -10.22
C VAL A 99 -14.21 2.66 -10.11
N GLY A 100 -14.78 3.86 -10.27
CA GLY A 100 -14.03 5.10 -10.07
C GLY A 100 -13.83 5.37 -8.58
N LEU A 101 -12.58 5.45 -8.15
CA LEU A 101 -12.19 5.84 -6.80
C LEU A 101 -11.34 7.12 -6.88
N SER A 102 -11.42 7.95 -5.84
CA SER A 102 -10.46 9.03 -5.64
C SER A 102 -9.09 8.47 -5.24
N TYR A 103 -8.03 9.25 -5.45
CA TYR A 103 -6.68 8.82 -5.08
C TYR A 103 -6.53 8.42 -3.59
N PRO A 104 -7.12 9.14 -2.61
CA PRO A 104 -7.13 8.68 -1.22
C PRO A 104 -7.84 7.34 -0.99
N GLU A 105 -8.94 7.08 -1.71
CA GLU A 105 -9.68 5.82 -1.66
C GLU A 105 -8.88 4.66 -2.24
N GLU A 106 -8.23 4.86 -3.39
CA GLU A 106 -7.30 3.88 -3.96
C GLU A 106 -6.17 3.55 -2.99
N LYS A 107 -5.56 4.56 -2.38
CA LYS A 107 -4.45 4.38 -1.43
C LYS A 107 -4.87 3.61 -0.19
N TYR A 108 -6.03 3.94 0.38
CA TYR A 108 -6.57 3.22 1.53
C TYR A 108 -7.00 1.79 1.17
N LEU A 109 -7.56 1.59 -0.04
CA LEU A 109 -7.85 0.26 -0.57
C LEU A 109 -6.58 -0.59 -0.68
N ILE A 110 -5.50 -0.05 -1.25
CA ILE A 110 -4.20 -0.72 -1.35
C ILE A 110 -3.70 -1.13 0.04
N TYR A 111 -3.75 -0.22 1.02
CA TYR A 111 -3.37 -0.50 2.39
C TYR A 111 -4.14 -1.71 2.96
N LEU A 112 -5.48 -1.69 2.89
CA LEU A 112 -6.30 -2.78 3.40
C LEU A 112 -6.00 -4.12 2.70
N LEU A 113 -5.95 -4.13 1.37
CA LEU A 113 -5.70 -5.35 0.60
C LEU A 113 -4.31 -5.93 0.91
N PHE A 114 -3.29 -5.08 1.04
CA PHE A 114 -1.92 -5.52 1.35
C PHE A 114 -1.86 -6.24 2.70
N HIS A 115 -2.59 -5.74 3.72
CA HIS A 115 -2.71 -6.40 5.03
C HIS A 115 -3.39 -7.77 4.97
N HIS A 116 -4.17 -8.06 3.93
CA HIS A 116 -4.77 -9.36 3.66
C HIS A 116 -3.99 -10.19 2.64
N GLY A 117 -2.76 -9.79 2.31
CA GLY A 117 -1.90 -10.49 1.36
C GLY A 117 -2.36 -10.36 -0.10
N VAL A 118 -3.22 -9.39 -0.43
CA VAL A 118 -3.65 -9.10 -1.80
C VAL A 118 -2.86 -7.92 -2.32
N TYR A 119 -2.05 -8.14 -3.35
CA TYR A 119 -1.07 -7.16 -3.82
C TYR A 119 -1.54 -6.47 -5.09
N LEU A 120 -1.47 -5.14 -5.09
CA LEU A 120 -1.88 -4.32 -6.22
C LEU A 120 -0.70 -3.73 -6.97
N ASN A 121 -0.91 -3.49 -8.26
CA ASN A 121 -0.05 -2.67 -9.10
C ASN A 121 -0.92 -1.80 -10.01
N THR A 122 -0.29 -0.83 -10.68
CA THR A 122 -0.94 -0.06 -11.75
C THR A 122 -0.46 -0.56 -13.10
N ASP A 123 -1.39 -0.65 -14.04
CA ASP A 123 -1.02 -0.78 -15.44
C ASP A 123 -0.27 0.47 -15.90
N CYS A 124 0.82 0.28 -16.66
CA CYS A 124 1.72 1.37 -17.01
C CYS A 124 1.13 2.30 -18.09
N GLU A 125 0.19 1.79 -18.89
CA GLU A 125 -0.38 2.52 -20.01
C GLU A 125 -1.66 3.26 -19.59
N THR A 126 -2.49 2.60 -18.78
CA THR A 126 -3.81 3.10 -18.38
C THR A 126 -3.84 3.68 -16.97
N GLY A 127 -2.84 3.40 -16.13
CA GLY A 127 -2.81 3.79 -14.73
C GLY A 127 -3.76 3.00 -13.82
N VAL A 128 -4.54 2.07 -14.38
CA VAL A 128 -5.60 1.35 -13.65
C VAL A 128 -5.00 0.33 -12.68
N LEU A 129 -5.55 0.25 -11.47
CA LEU A 129 -5.16 -0.72 -10.46
C LEU A 129 -5.59 -2.15 -10.82
N TYR A 130 -4.71 -3.12 -10.57
CA TYR A 130 -5.00 -4.54 -10.75
C TYR A 130 -4.30 -5.42 -9.72
N ILE A 131 -4.91 -6.58 -9.42
CA ILE A 131 -4.40 -7.59 -8.48
C ILE A 131 -3.29 -8.41 -9.16
N LEU A 132 -2.16 -8.58 -8.47
CA LEU A 132 -1.00 -9.33 -8.96
C LEU A 132 -1.05 -10.82 -8.66
N ASN A 133 -1.55 -11.20 -7.48
CA ASN A 133 -1.59 -12.57 -7.01
C ASN A 133 -3.03 -13.06 -7.00
N LYS A 134 -3.46 -13.59 -8.15
CA LYS A 134 -4.74 -14.27 -8.29
C LYS A 134 -4.50 -15.76 -8.49
#